data_AF-A0A7J6RQW6-F1
#
_entry.id   AF-A0A7J6RQW6-F1
#
_cell.length_a   1.000
_cell.length_b   1.000
_cell.length_c   1.000
_cell.angle_alpha   90.00
_cell.angle_beta   90.00
_cell.angle_gamma   90.00
#
_symmetry.space_group_name_H-M   'P 1'
#
loop_
_entity.id
_entity.type
_entity.pdbx_description
1 polymer ?
#
loop_
_entity_poly.entity_id
_entity_poly.type
_entity_poly.pdbx_seq_one_letter_code
_entity_poly.pdbx_strand_id
1 'polypeptide(L)'
;SLLVMAAAPECSSGPPEDSLRPRAQGQQQQAHPQSRHRKQYDNDLIQQRIRAWQPLLSPKWVIATFVAFAAAFIAIGIGLVEADKSTNEQRVDYTDLANGGVFPVEMEINEDMNAPIYVYYELTNFYQNHRRYIASRDYFQLARPGDVSTNRGANGDC
;
A
#
# COMPACT_ATOMS: atom_id res chain seq x y z
N SER A 1 18.35 -24.66 -10.76
CA SER A 1 17.39 -25.58 -10.13
C SER A 1 16.10 -25.63 -10.90
N LEU A 2 15.65 -26.86 -11.14
CA LEU A 2 14.44 -27.27 -11.84
C LEU A 2 13.19 -26.43 -11.52
N LEU A 3 12.49 -25.99 -12.56
CA LEU A 3 11.04 -25.81 -12.57
C LEU A 3 10.47 -26.97 -13.39
N VAL A 4 9.76 -27.90 -12.75
CA VAL A 4 9.10 -29.03 -13.39
C VAL A 4 7.70 -28.61 -13.81
N MET A 5 7.38 -28.85 -15.08
CA MET A 5 6.06 -28.75 -15.68
C MET A 5 5.22 -30.01 -15.44
N ALA A 6 3.90 -29.84 -15.35
CA ALA A 6 2.87 -30.81 -15.76
C ALA A 6 1.79 -29.98 -16.49
N ALA A 7 1.68 -30.01 -17.82
CA ALA A 7 1.07 -31.01 -18.72
C ALA A 7 -0.42 -30.72 -19.02
N ALA A 8 -0.71 -30.41 -20.30
CA ALA A 8 -2.02 -30.54 -20.95
C ALA A 8 -1.81 -30.93 -22.44
N PRO A 9 -2.74 -31.66 -23.08
CA PRO A 9 -2.42 -32.62 -24.14
C PRO A 9 -2.56 -32.12 -25.60
N GLU A 10 -1.94 -32.90 -26.49
CA GLU A 10 -1.78 -32.74 -27.94
C GLU A 10 -3.08 -32.86 -28.76
N CYS A 11 -3.13 -32.15 -29.89
CA CYS A 11 -4.01 -32.48 -31.03
C CYS A 11 -3.15 -32.87 -32.24
N SER A 12 -3.30 -34.13 -32.65
CA SER A 12 -2.74 -34.72 -33.86
C SER A 12 -3.82 -34.79 -34.95
N SER A 13 -3.40 -34.54 -36.20
CA SER A 13 -3.78 -35.20 -37.46
C SER A 13 -4.13 -34.23 -38.61
N GLY A 14 -3.20 -34.09 -39.57
CA GLY A 14 -3.55 -33.94 -41.00
C GLY A 14 -3.95 -35.31 -41.58
N PRO A 15 -4.28 -35.50 -42.89
CA PRO A 15 -3.67 -34.88 -44.09
C PRO A 15 -4.74 -34.71 -45.24
N PRO A 16 -4.50 -34.85 -46.58
CA PRO A 16 -3.30 -34.73 -47.43
C PRO A 16 -3.47 -33.81 -48.69
N GLU A 17 -2.31 -33.51 -49.30
CA GLU A 17 -1.95 -33.30 -50.73
C GLU A 17 -2.72 -32.39 -51.72
N ASP A 18 -1.91 -31.51 -52.31
CA ASP A 18 -2.07 -30.78 -53.57
C ASP A 18 -2.14 -31.70 -54.80
N SER A 19 -3.08 -31.44 -55.71
CA SER A 19 -2.95 -31.82 -57.13
C SER A 19 -3.87 -31.03 -58.07
N LEU A 20 -3.23 -30.34 -59.03
CA LEU A 20 -3.64 -30.08 -60.43
C LEU A 20 -4.83 -29.11 -60.78
N ARG A 21 -4.51 -28.23 -61.75
CA ARG A 21 -5.26 -27.19 -62.51
C ARG A 21 -6.44 -27.75 -63.36
N PRO A 22 -7.19 -27.02 -64.26
CA PRO A 22 -7.37 -25.58 -64.56
C PRO A 22 -8.86 -25.11 -64.79
N ARG A 23 -9.02 -23.81 -65.12
CA ARG A 23 -10.16 -23.02 -65.70
C ARG A 23 -11.47 -23.73 -66.13
N ALA A 24 -12.60 -23.11 -65.74
CA ALA A 24 -13.78 -22.94 -66.60
C ALA A 24 -14.52 -21.63 -66.25
N GLN A 25 -14.84 -20.85 -67.28
CA GLN A 25 -15.66 -19.64 -67.21
C GLN A 25 -17.15 -20.03 -67.14
N GLY A 26 -17.88 -19.44 -66.20
CA GLY A 26 -19.34 -19.53 -66.10
C GLY A 26 -19.92 -18.13 -65.88
N GLN A 27 -20.97 -17.83 -66.65
CA GLN A 27 -21.55 -16.52 -66.94
C GLN A 27 -22.15 -15.75 -65.74
N GLN A 28 -22.34 -14.46 -65.99
CA GLN A 28 -22.76 -13.39 -65.08
C GLN A 28 -24.21 -13.56 -64.55
N GLN A 29 -24.39 -13.31 -63.25
CA GLN A 29 -25.62 -12.68 -62.75
C GLN A 29 -25.24 -11.48 -61.88
N GLN A 30 -25.65 -10.29 -62.33
CA GLN A 30 -25.49 -9.02 -61.66
C GLN A 30 -26.43 -8.94 -60.45
N ALA A 31 -25.88 -8.87 -59.24
CA ALA A 31 -26.54 -8.29 -58.08
C ALA A 31 -25.63 -7.17 -57.58
N HIS A 32 -26.18 -5.96 -57.52
CA HIS A 32 -25.49 -4.73 -57.15
C HIS A 32 -24.70 -4.94 -55.84
N PRO A 33 -23.36 -4.77 -55.79
CA PRO A 33 -22.68 -4.75 -54.51
C PRO A 33 -23.12 -3.44 -53.86
N GLN A 34 -24.07 -3.50 -52.93
CA GLN A 34 -24.16 -2.45 -51.94
C GLN A 34 -22.84 -2.46 -51.21
N SER A 35 -21.98 -1.49 -51.53
CA SER A 35 -20.75 -1.28 -50.81
C SER A 35 -21.15 -1.00 -49.37
N ARG A 36 -21.01 -2.02 -48.50
CA ARG A 36 -21.10 -1.82 -47.06
C ARG A 36 -19.97 -0.87 -46.72
N HIS A 37 -20.32 0.41 -46.62
CA HIS A 37 -19.40 1.45 -46.24
C HIS A 37 -18.98 1.13 -44.81
N ARG A 38 -17.84 0.45 -44.65
CA ARG A 38 -17.25 0.19 -43.34
C ARG A 38 -16.87 1.56 -42.81
N LYS A 39 -17.71 2.12 -41.92
CA LYS A 39 -17.48 3.44 -41.35
C LYS A 39 -16.12 3.38 -40.66
N GLN A 40 -15.16 4.12 -41.21
CA GLN A 40 -13.84 4.24 -40.64
C GLN A 40 -14.00 5.20 -39.45
N TYR A 41 -13.84 4.68 -38.23
CA TYR A 41 -13.91 5.52 -37.04
C TYR A 41 -12.64 6.36 -36.96
N ASP A 42 -12.78 7.64 -37.26
CA ASP A 42 -11.68 8.62 -37.27
C ASP A 42 -11.63 9.38 -35.95
N ASN A 43 -11.25 8.67 -34.88
CA ASN A 43 -11.16 9.24 -33.54
C ASN A 43 -9.77 8.98 -32.95
N ASP A 44 -9.16 10.01 -32.35
CA ASP A 44 -7.80 9.99 -31.80
C ASP A 44 -7.56 8.87 -30.78
N LEU A 45 -8.58 8.49 -29.99
CA LEU A 45 -8.48 7.39 -29.03
C LEU A 45 -8.36 6.02 -29.72
N ILE A 46 -9.22 5.75 -30.71
CA ILE A 46 -9.26 4.47 -31.42
C ILE A 46 -8.03 4.33 -32.32
N GLN A 47 -7.51 5.46 -32.81
CA GLN A 47 -6.30 5.53 -33.62
C GLN A 47 -5.01 5.65 -32.81
N GLN A 48 -5.10 5.67 -31.47
CA GLN A 48 -3.96 5.80 -30.56
C GLN A 48 -3.09 7.06 -30.83
N ARG A 49 -3.71 8.17 -31.20
CA ARG A 49 -3.09 9.49 -31.45
C ARG A 49 -3.41 10.52 -30.37
N ILE A 50 -3.72 10.05 -29.17
CA ILE A 50 -3.96 10.96 -28.05
C ILE A 50 -2.72 11.83 -27.81
N ARG A 51 -2.94 13.12 -27.55
CA ARG A 51 -1.87 14.06 -27.25
C ARG A 51 -1.21 13.68 -25.94
N ALA A 52 -0.13 12.90 -26.03
CA ALA A 52 0.65 12.52 -24.87
C ALA A 52 1.56 13.69 -24.48
N TRP A 53 1.53 14.06 -23.20
CA TRP A 53 2.62 14.83 -22.64
C TRP A 53 3.78 13.87 -22.39
N GLN A 54 4.89 14.09 -23.09
CA GLN A 54 6.12 13.33 -22.91
C GLN A 54 7.09 14.21 -22.13
N PRO A 55 7.11 14.14 -20.79
CA PRO A 55 8.07 14.91 -20.02
C PRO A 55 9.47 14.38 -20.31
N LEU A 56 10.22 15.12 -21.13
CA LEU A 56 11.66 14.90 -21.26
C LEU A 56 12.35 15.48 -20.04
N LEU A 57 12.89 14.59 -19.23
CA LEU A 57 13.58 14.94 -17.99
C LEU A 57 14.96 15.54 -18.32
N SER A 58 14.97 16.83 -18.66
CA SER A 58 16.21 17.56 -18.92
C SER A 58 16.99 17.76 -17.61
N PRO A 59 18.29 17.43 -17.55
CA PRO A 59 19.09 17.53 -16.33
C PRO A 59 19.03 18.91 -15.65
N LYS A 60 18.90 20.00 -16.42
CA LYS A 60 18.84 21.37 -15.89
C LYS A 60 17.61 21.61 -15.02
N TRP A 61 16.44 21.14 -15.47
CA TRP A 61 15.19 21.29 -14.73
C TRP A 61 15.17 20.40 -13.49
N VAL A 62 15.69 19.18 -13.60
CA VAL A 62 15.81 18.23 -12.48
C VAL A 62 16.65 18.80 -11.35
N ILE A 63 17.84 19.33 -11.68
CA ILE A 63 18.74 19.93 -10.69
C ILE A 63 18.06 21.13 -10.02
N ALA A 64 17.38 21.98 -10.80
CA ALA A 64 16.67 23.14 -10.25
C ALA A 64 15.56 22.74 -9.28
N THR A 65 14.75 21.72 -9.61
CA THR A 65 13.69 21.26 -8.70
C THR A 65 14.26 20.64 -7.44
N PHE A 66 15.34 19.85 -7.55
CA PHE A 66 15.98 19.27 -6.37
C PHE A 66 16.54 20.33 -5.43
N VAL A 67 17.17 21.39 -5.95
CA VAL A 67 17.68 22.50 -5.14
C VAL A 67 16.52 23.25 -4.45
N ALA A 68 15.41 23.47 -5.15
CA ALA A 68 14.23 24.10 -4.55
C ALA A 68 13.62 23.26 -3.42
N PHE A 69 13.44 21.95 -3.64
CA PHE A 69 12.94 21.04 -2.60
C PHE A 69 13.91 20.91 -1.43
N ALA A 70 15.22 20.88 -1.68
CA ALA A 70 16.23 20.85 -0.63
C ALA A 70 16.17 22.12 0.24
N ALA A 71 16.08 23.30 -0.37
CA ALA A 71 15.93 24.56 0.37
C ALA A 71 14.63 24.58 1.21
N ALA A 72 13.53 24.10 0.64
CA ALA A 72 12.26 23.99 1.36
C ALA A 72 12.35 23.03 2.56
N PHE A 73 12.94 21.84 2.38
CA PHE A 73 13.11 20.89 3.47
C PHE A 73 14.08 21.37 4.55
N ILE A 74 15.11 22.14 4.20
CA ILE A 74 16.00 22.77 5.18
C ILE A 74 15.22 23.78 6.02
N ALA A 75 14.43 24.66 5.39
CA ALA A 75 13.61 25.64 6.10
C ALA A 75 12.60 24.96 7.04
N ILE A 76 11.92 23.91 6.55
CA ILE A 76 10.97 23.11 7.36
C ILE A 76 11.72 22.40 8.50
N GLY A 77 12.87 21.78 8.22
CA GLY A 77 13.67 21.06 9.21
C GLY A 77 14.15 21.96 10.35
N ILE A 78 14.59 23.20 10.06
CA ILE A 78 14.93 24.18 11.09
C ILE A 78 13.71 24.50 11.96
N GLY A 79 12.55 24.73 11.34
CA GLY A 79 11.31 24.98 12.08
C GLY A 79 10.90 23.81 12.98
N LEU A 80 11.07 22.57 12.52
CA LEU A 80 10.77 21.37 13.30
C LEU A 80 11.71 21.20 14.49
N VAL A 81 13.01 21.42 14.32
CA VAL A 81 14.00 21.30 15.40
C VAL A 81 13.74 22.33 16.50
N GLU A 82 13.35 23.56 16.14
CA GLU A 82 13.06 24.57 17.14
C GLU A 82 11.74 24.30 17.88
N ALA A 83 10.74 23.75 17.19
CA ALA A 83 9.50 23.30 17.83
C ALA A 83 9.76 22.14 18.82
N ASP A 84 10.64 21.20 18.48
CA ASP A 84 10.96 20.04 19.33
C ASP A 84 11.59 20.47 20.67
N LYS A 85 12.54 21.42 20.63
CA LYS A 85 13.20 21.96 21.85
C LYS A 85 12.23 22.64 22.83
N SER A 86 11.05 23.05 22.38
CA SER A 86 10.06 23.68 23.27
C SER A 86 9.34 22.69 24.18
N THR A 87 9.48 21.38 23.92
CA THR A 87 8.87 20.33 24.73
C THR A 87 9.86 19.85 25.78
N ASN A 88 9.54 20.11 27.05
CA ASN A 88 10.32 19.63 28.19
C ASN A 88 9.83 18.23 28.59
N GLU A 89 10.71 17.23 28.52
CA GLU A 89 10.43 15.84 28.88
C GLU A 89 11.41 15.36 29.96
N GLN A 90 10.88 14.87 31.08
CA GLN A 90 11.66 14.25 32.15
C GLN A 90 11.34 12.75 32.23
N ARG A 91 12.36 11.88 32.09
CA ARG A 91 12.24 10.42 32.24
C ARG A 91 12.96 9.95 33.49
N VAL A 92 12.35 9.02 34.21
CA VAL A 92 12.92 8.37 35.39
C VAL A 92 12.72 6.87 35.28
N ASP A 93 13.82 6.11 35.21
CA ASP A 93 13.80 4.65 35.17
C ASP A 93 13.65 4.08 36.58
N TYR A 94 12.57 3.34 36.81
CA TYR A 94 12.23 2.74 38.11
C TYR A 94 12.26 1.20 38.09
N THR A 95 12.91 0.58 37.10
CA THR A 95 12.93 -0.89 36.92
C THR A 95 13.56 -1.63 38.10
N ASP A 96 14.65 -1.11 38.66
CA ASP A 96 15.41 -1.78 39.73
C ASP A 96 14.77 -1.68 41.12
N LEU A 97 13.70 -0.88 41.24
CA LEU A 97 12.94 -0.70 42.48
C LEU A 97 11.89 -1.81 42.69
N ALA A 98 11.76 -2.78 41.76
CA ALA A 98 10.67 -3.75 41.68
C ALA A 98 10.73 -4.91 42.70
N ASN A 99 11.19 -4.68 43.93
CA ASN A 99 11.22 -5.68 44.99
C ASN A 99 9.85 -5.85 45.69
N GLY A 100 8.77 -5.99 44.91
CA GLY A 100 7.46 -6.44 45.40
C GLY A 100 6.80 -5.57 46.49
N GLY A 101 7.02 -4.25 46.45
CA GLY A 101 6.52 -3.30 47.45
C GLY A 101 6.15 -1.95 46.86
N VAL A 102 5.75 -1.01 47.72
CA VAL A 102 5.50 0.38 47.35
C VAL A 102 6.78 1.19 47.60
N PHE A 103 7.32 1.79 46.54
CA PHE A 103 8.54 2.58 46.61
C PHE A 103 8.26 4.01 46.12
N PRO A 104 8.63 5.05 46.88
CA PRO A 104 8.56 6.42 46.39
C PRO A 104 9.59 6.63 45.29
N VAL A 105 9.18 7.30 44.21
CA VAL A 105 10.07 7.71 43.11
C VAL A 105 10.25 9.22 43.20
N GLU A 106 11.47 9.67 43.46
CA GLU A 106 11.82 11.08 43.48
C GLU A 106 12.24 11.50 42.06
N MET A 107 11.69 12.61 41.58
CA MET A 107 11.97 13.15 40.24
C MET A 107 12.41 14.60 40.38
N GLU A 108 13.64 14.91 39.97
CA GLU A 108 14.14 16.29 39.95
C GLU A 108 13.83 16.94 38.59
N ILE A 109 13.13 18.07 38.62
CA ILE A 109 12.75 18.83 37.42
C ILE A 109 13.69 20.03 37.31
N ASN A 110 14.58 20.00 36.32
CA ASN A 110 15.61 21.04 36.13
C ASN A 110 15.12 22.25 35.32
N GLU A 111 14.02 22.11 34.59
CA GLU A 111 13.49 23.12 33.67
C GLU A 111 12.01 23.39 33.93
N ASP A 112 11.56 24.63 33.73
CA ASP A 112 10.17 25.02 33.95
C ASP A 112 9.25 24.32 32.93
N MET A 113 8.24 23.61 33.43
CA MET A 113 7.27 22.89 32.61
C MET A 113 6.01 23.73 32.47
N ASN A 114 5.83 24.35 31.30
CA ASN A 114 4.60 25.09 31.02
C ASN A 114 3.41 24.11 30.92
N ALA A 115 2.28 24.45 31.53
CA ALA A 115 1.08 23.61 31.52
C ALA A 115 0.48 23.47 30.11
N PRO A 116 -0.18 22.35 29.76
CA PRO A 116 -0.55 21.20 30.59
C PRO A 116 0.55 20.12 30.71
N ILE A 117 0.65 19.52 31.89
CA ILE A 117 1.63 18.45 32.19
C ILE A 117 0.95 17.09 32.04
N TYR A 118 1.60 16.18 31.32
CA TYR A 118 1.17 14.80 31.13
C TYR A 118 2.17 13.83 31.77
N VAL A 119 1.65 12.77 32.39
CA VAL A 119 2.47 11.71 32.99
C VAL A 119 2.20 10.42 32.23
N TYR A 120 3.26 9.82 31.71
CA TYR A 120 3.21 8.57 30.96
C TYR A 120 4.10 7.52 31.63
N TYR A 121 3.74 6.25 31.45
CA TYR A 121 4.59 5.12 31.81
C TYR A 121 5.16 4.51 30.52
N GLU A 122 6.46 4.23 30.52
CA GLU A 122 7.13 3.55 29.41
C GLU A 122 7.41 2.09 29.80
N LEU A 123 7.14 1.16 28.88
CA LEU A 123 7.45 -0.26 29.05
C LEU A 123 8.38 -0.69 27.93
N THR A 124 9.62 -1.03 28.27
CA THR A 124 10.58 -1.60 27.32
C THR A 124 10.40 -3.12 27.24
N ASN A 125 10.77 -3.73 26.11
CA ASN A 125 10.69 -5.18 25.87
C ASN A 125 9.27 -5.79 26.01
N PHE A 126 8.22 -4.99 25.84
CA PHE A 126 6.83 -5.45 25.89
C PHE A 126 6.15 -5.37 24.51
N TYR A 127 5.95 -6.52 23.86
CA TYR A 127 5.45 -6.60 22.49
C TYR A 127 3.92 -6.58 22.39
N GLN A 128 3.32 -5.39 22.59
CA GLN A 128 1.86 -5.20 22.45
C GLN A 128 1.35 -5.43 21.02
N ASN A 129 2.21 -5.29 20.01
CA ASN A 129 1.85 -5.48 18.61
C ASN A 129 1.76 -6.96 18.19
N HIS A 130 2.07 -7.91 19.08
CA HIS A 130 2.04 -9.32 18.75
C HIS A 130 0.62 -9.79 18.42
N ARG A 131 0.43 -10.49 17.29
CA ARG A 131 -0.90 -10.89 16.77
C ARG A 131 -1.77 -11.59 17.82
N ARG A 132 -1.22 -12.52 18.61
CA ARG A 132 -1.98 -13.21 19.67
C ARG A 132 -2.35 -12.30 20.84
N TYR A 133 -1.51 -11.30 21.14
CA TYR A 133 -1.79 -10.34 22.21
C TYR A 133 -2.93 -9.39 21.80
N ILE A 134 -2.96 -8.99 20.52
CA ILE A 134 -4.06 -8.18 19.97
C ILE A 134 -5.35 -9.00 19.90
N ALA A 135 -5.27 -10.27 19.49
CA ALA A 135 -6.41 -11.15 19.33
C ALA A 135 -7.03 -11.62 20.66
N SER A 136 -6.22 -11.76 21.71
CA SER A 136 -6.66 -12.20 23.05
C SER A 136 -7.35 -11.06 23.82
N ARG A 137 -8.48 -10.58 23.29
CA ARG A 137 -9.35 -9.55 23.87
C ARG A 137 -10.81 -9.85 23.52
N ASP A 138 -11.72 -9.63 24.47
CA ASP A 138 -13.16 -9.72 24.24
C ASP A 138 -13.80 -8.34 24.35
N TYR A 139 -14.34 -7.85 23.24
CA TYR A 139 -15.00 -6.54 23.18
C TYR A 139 -16.32 -6.49 23.95
N PHE A 140 -17.07 -7.60 24.02
CA PHE A 140 -18.34 -7.62 24.73
C PHE A 140 -18.10 -7.50 26.24
N GLN A 141 -17.09 -8.19 26.75
CA GLN A 141 -16.67 -8.08 28.14
C GLN A 141 -16.19 -6.66 28.48
N LEU A 142 -15.34 -6.06 27.64
CA LEU A 142 -14.80 -4.71 27.87
C LEU A 142 -15.88 -3.62 27.82
N ALA A 143 -16.87 -3.78 26.93
CA ALA A 143 -17.96 -2.82 26.80
C ALA A 143 -19.03 -2.98 27.89
N ARG A 144 -19.24 -4.20 28.41
CA ARG A 144 -20.25 -4.51 29.43
C ARG A 144 -19.72 -5.48 30.49
N PRO A 145 -19.04 -4.96 31.52
CA PRO A 145 -18.57 -5.80 32.63
C PRO A 145 -19.75 -6.47 33.34
N GLY A 146 -19.80 -7.81 33.31
CA GLY A 146 -20.82 -8.61 34.01
C GLY A 146 -21.82 -9.33 33.10
N ASP A 147 -21.87 -9.02 31.80
CA ASP A 147 -22.64 -9.80 30.83
C ASP A 147 -21.78 -11.01 30.40
N VAL A 148 -22.24 -12.23 30.69
CA VAL A 148 -21.48 -13.44 30.33
C VAL A 148 -21.51 -13.59 28.82
N SER A 149 -20.36 -13.47 28.19
CA SER A 149 -20.16 -13.82 26.78
C SER A 149 -20.47 -15.31 26.62
N THR A 150 -21.71 -15.64 26.23
CA THR A 150 -22.06 -17.01 25.84
C THR A 150 -21.14 -17.44 24.68
N ASN A 151 -20.89 -18.74 24.49
CA ASN A 151 -19.98 -19.27 23.46
C ASN A 151 -20.22 -18.77 22.00
N ARG A 152 -21.33 -18.06 21.72
CA ARG A 152 -21.59 -17.41 20.43
C ARG A 152 -21.08 -15.97 20.31
N GLY A 153 -20.83 -15.29 21.44
CA GLY A 153 -20.35 -13.91 21.49
C GLY A 153 -18.94 -13.75 22.04
N ALA A 154 -18.41 -14.77 22.73
CA ALA A 154 -17.03 -14.77 23.20
C ALA A 154 -16.06 -14.87 22.02
N ASN A 155 -15.00 -14.05 22.04
CA ASN A 155 -13.90 -14.21 21.10
C ASN A 155 -13.15 -15.52 21.44
N GLY A 156 -13.04 -16.45 20.50
CA GLY A 156 -12.39 -17.76 20.71
C GLY A 156 -10.86 -17.69 20.77
N ASP A 157 -10.29 -16.49 20.67
CA ASP A 157 -8.86 -16.19 20.65
C ASP A 157 -8.26 -15.96 22.07
N CYS A 158 -9.07 -16.12 23.13
CA CYS A 158 -8.69 -16.06 24.55
C CYS A 158 -9.17 -17.28 25.33
#